data_AF-A0A511BMN8-F1
#
_entry.id   AF-A0A511BMN8-F1
#
_cell.length_a   1.000
_cell.length_b   1.000
_cell.length_c   1.000
_cell.angle_alpha   90.00
_cell.angle_beta   90.00
_cell.angle_gamma   90.00
#
_symmetry.space_group_name_H-M   'P 1'
#
loop_
_entity.id
_entity.type
_entity.pdbx_description
1 polymer ?
#
loop_
_entity_poly.entity_id
_entity_poly.type
_entity_poly.pdbx_seq_one_letter_code
_entity_poly.pdbx_strand_id
1 'polypeptide(L)' 'MKPVLRLFCLCLAGGVILAGCGKKGAPHAPGPADRITYPHTYPPE' A
#
# COMPACT_ATOMS: atom_id res chain seq x y z
N MET A 1 -22.74 -2.94 31.86
CA MET A 1 -21.40 -3.50 31.51
C MET A 1 -21.42 -4.35 30.24
N LYS A 2 -22.34 -5.33 30.10
CA LYS A 2 -22.52 -6.14 28.89
C LYS A 2 -22.70 -5.37 27.55
N PRO A 3 -23.46 -4.27 27.47
CA PRO A 3 -23.63 -3.55 26.20
C PRO A 3 -22.36 -2.79 25.77
N VAL A 4 -21.60 -2.27 26.75
CA VAL A 4 -20.33 -1.56 26.50
C VAL A 4 -19.27 -2.52 25.96
N LEU A 5 -19.20 -3.74 26.51
CA LEU A 5 -18.29 -4.77 26.03
C LEU A 5 -18.59 -5.20 24.58
N ARG A 6 -19.88 -5.31 24.21
CA ARG A 6 -20.31 -5.63 22.85
C ARG A 6 -19.95 -4.53 21.85
N LEU A 7 -20.17 -3.28 22.23
CA LEU A 7 -19.85 -2.11 21.40
C LEU A 7 -18.34 -2.00 21.16
N PHE A 8 -17.55 -2.23 22.22
CA PHE A 8 -16.08 -2.24 22.13
C PHE A 8 -15.56 -3.31 21.16
N CYS A 9 -16.08 -4.54 21.24
CA CYS A 9 -15.71 -5.61 20.30
C CYS A 9 -16.07 -5.28 18.84
N LEU A 10 -17.21 -4.63 18.61
CA LEU A 10 -17.64 -4.24 17.26
C LEU A 10 -16.69 -3.20 16.63
N CYS A 11 -16.28 -2.19 17.41
CA CYS A 11 -15.32 -1.18 16.97
C CYS A 11 -13.95 -1.77 16.67
N LEU A 12 -13.47 -2.71 17.50
CA LEU A 12 -12.17 -3.35 17.34
C LEU A 12 -12.11 -4.21 16.07
N ALA A 13 -13.18 -4.96 15.79
CA ALA A 13 -13.29 -5.76 14.56
C ALA A 13 -13.30 -4.88 13.30
N GLY A 14 -13.99 -3.72 13.34
CA GLY A 14 -14.01 -2.78 12.23
C GLY A 14 -12.64 -2.14 11.93
N GLY A 15 -11.88 -1.78 12.97
CA GLY A 15 -10.57 -1.15 12.81
C GLY A 15 -9.52 -2.04 12.15
N VAL A 16 -9.53 -3.35 12.44
CA VAL A 16 -8.57 -4.31 11.88
C VAL A 16 -8.75 -4.50 10.38
N ILE A 17 -10.00 -4.49 9.89
CA ILE A 17 -10.29 -4.63 8.45
C ILE A 17 -9.83 -3.39 7.67
N LEU A 18 -9.93 -2.19 8.26
CA LEU A 18 -9.46 -0.95 7.63
C LEU A 18 -7.93 -0.80 7.63
N ALA A 19 -7.23 -1.39 8.60
CA ALA A 19 -5.77 -1.37 8.65
C ALA A 19 -5.11 -2.13 7.47
N GLY A 20 -5.84 -3.04 6.82
CA GLY A 20 -5.36 -3.78 5.64
C GLY A 20 -5.31 -2.96 4.34
N CYS A 21 -6.01 -1.82 4.27
CA CYS A 21 -6.06 -0.98 3.05
C CYS A 21 -4.86 -0.04 2.90
N GLY A 22 -3.91 -0.04 3.84
CA GLY A 22 -2.98 1.08 4.04
C GLY A 22 -1.55 0.96 3.50
N LYS A 23 -1.08 -0.18 2.95
CA LYS A 23 0.31 -0.26 2.47
C LYS A 23 0.50 -1.21 1.28
N LYS A 24 0.12 -0.75 0.08
CA LYS A 24 1.03 -1.02 -1.06
C LYS A 24 2.28 -0.21 -0.75
N GLY A 25 3.42 -0.89 -0.61
CA GLY A 25 4.70 -0.23 -0.37
C GLY A 25 4.99 0.85 -1.43
N ALA A 26 6.06 1.61 -1.24
CA ALA A 26 6.49 2.56 -2.26
C ALA A 26 6.52 1.86 -3.63
N PRO A 27 6.02 2.50 -4.71
CA PRO A 27 6.05 1.92 -6.04
C PRO A 27 7.44 1.34 -6.33
N HIS A 28 7.50 0.06 -6.71
CA HIS A 28 8.74 -0.54 -7.17
C HIS A 28 9.04 0.01 -8.56
N ALA A 29 10.27 0.47 -8.78
CA ALA A 29 10.68 0.94 -10.10
C ALA A 29 10.54 -0.22 -11.11
N PRO A 30 9.98 0.03 -12.31
CA PRO A 30 9.92 -1.00 -13.34
C PRO A 30 11.33 -1.27 -13.89
N GLY A 31 11.62 -2.55 -14.11
CA GLY A 31 12.84 -3.00 -14.78
C GLY A 31 13.94 -3.53 -13.85
N PRO A 32 14.98 -4.16 -14.41
CA PRO A 32 16.09 -4.67 -13.64
C PRO A 32 16.87 -3.52 -12.98
N ALA A 33 17.32 -3.71 -11.74
CA ALA A 33 18.14 -2.73 -11.02
C ALA A 33 19.40 -2.33 -11.81
N ASP A 34 19.94 -3.28 -12.59
CA ASP A 34 21.18 -3.12 -13.34
C ASP A 34 20.98 -2.70 -14.81
N ARG A 35 19.74 -2.37 -15.22
CA ARG A 35 19.44 -1.94 -16.59
C ARG A 35 18.74 -0.59 -16.61
N ILE A 36 19.51 0.46 -16.90
CA ILE A 36 18.99 1.77 -17.27
C ILE A 36 18.19 1.60 -18.58
N THR A 37 16.87 1.75 -18.51
CA THR A 37 15.96 1.56 -19.67
C THR A 37 15.66 2.89 -20.39
N TYR A 38 16.36 3.97 -20.05
CA TYR A 38 16.25 5.24 -20.77
C TYR A 38 17.51 5.48 -21.61
N PRO A 39 17.38 5.63 -22.94
CA PRO A 39 18.48 6.18 -23.71
C PRO A 39 18.74 7.61 -23.20
N HIS A 40 20.01 7.94 -22.93
CA HIS A 40 20.45 9.29 -22.54
C HIS A 40 20.26 10.34 -23.65
N THR A 41 19.67 9.94 -24.78
CA THR A 41 19.53 10.76 -25.96
C THR A 41 18.23 10.36 -26.65
N TYR A 42 17.35 11.33 -26.87
CA TYR A 42 16.22 11.14 -27.78
C TYR A 42 16.76 10.87 -29.19
N PRO A 43 16.12 9.99 -29.99
CA PRO A 43 16.51 9.82 -31.38
C PRO A 43 16.47 11.17 -32.10
N PRO A 44 17.48 11.53 -32.92
CA PRO A 44 17.32 12.61 -33.86
C PRO A 44 16.17 12.27 -34.82
N GLU A 45 15.40 13.29 -35.16
CA GLU A 45 14.29 13.22 -36.13
C GLU A 45 14.71 12.70 -37.51
#